data_AF-A0A848Z5K7-F1
#
_entry.id   AF-A0A848Z5K7-F1
#
_cell.length_a   1.000
_cell.length_b   1.000
_cell.length_c   1.000
_cell.angle_alpha   90.00
_cell.angle_beta   90.00
_cell.angle_gamma   90.00
#
_symmetry.space_group_name_H-M   'P 1'
#
loop_
_entity.id
_entity.type
_entity.pdbx_description
1 polymer ?
#
loop_
_entity_poly.entity_id
_entity_poly.type
_entity_poly.pdbx_seq_one_letter_code
_entity_poly.pdbx_strand_id
1 'polypeptide(L)'
;MTIANNRIVHLVHSSNLIKIQNRVIIFDFPKAEDDRSPGFGLHDGCIDPVELADENIYVVISHRHGDHLSKPGDKPVQHRGIP
;
A
#
# COMPACT_ATOMS: atom_id res chain seq x y z
N MET A 1 -7.86 11.50 1.41
CA MET A 1 -7.56 12.02 0.05
C MET A 1 -8.31 11.16 -0.98
N THR A 2 -8.79 11.68 -2.11
CA THR A 2 -9.36 10.84 -3.19
C THR A 2 -8.28 10.54 -4.23
N ILE A 3 -8.06 9.27 -4.55
CA ILE A 3 -7.06 8.86 -5.54
C ILE A 3 -7.63 9.11 -6.94
N ALA A 4 -6.94 9.92 -7.75
CA ALA A 4 -7.34 10.16 -9.13
C ALA A 4 -7.35 8.86 -9.96
N ASN A 5 -8.30 8.72 -10.88
CA ASN A 5 -8.29 7.63 -11.85
C ASN A 5 -7.04 7.71 -12.75
N ASN A 6 -6.56 6.56 -13.20
CA ASN A 6 -5.33 6.38 -14.00
C ASN A 6 -4.06 6.86 -13.27
N ARG A 7 -3.99 6.61 -11.96
CA ARG A 7 -2.85 6.96 -11.13
C ARG A 7 -2.13 5.72 -10.63
N ILE A 8 -0.80 5.81 -10.60
CA ILE A 8 0.08 4.87 -9.91
C ILE A 8 0.69 5.60 -8.71
N VAL A 9 0.65 4.98 -7.55
CA VAL A 9 1.29 5.45 -6.31
C VAL A 9 2.29 4.38 -5.91
N HIS A 10 3.56 4.75 -5.84
CA HIS A 10 4.57 3.89 -5.26
C HIS A 10 4.38 3.87 -3.73
N LEU A 11 4.30 2.67 -3.17
CA LEU A 11 4.21 2.45 -1.72
C LEU A 11 5.57 1.99 -1.20
N VAL A 12 5.62 1.45 0.02
CA VAL A 12 6.85 0.86 0.56
C VAL A 12 7.36 -0.33 -0.28
N HIS A 13 8.69 -0.44 -0.43
CA HIS A 13 9.37 -1.60 -1.02
C HIS A 13 8.96 -1.89 -2.48
N SER A 14 8.42 -3.07 -2.75
CA SER A 14 7.94 -3.48 -4.08
C SER A 14 6.47 -3.13 -4.29
N SER A 15 5.83 -2.50 -3.30
CA SER A 15 4.40 -2.25 -3.34
C SER A 15 4.03 -1.07 -4.20
N ASN A 16 2.92 -1.22 -4.91
CA ASN A 16 2.36 -0.16 -5.75
C ASN A 16 0.84 -0.21 -5.67
N LEU A 17 0.21 0.97 -5.58
CA LEU A 17 -1.22 1.12 -5.74
C LEU A 17 -1.51 1.68 -7.13
N ILE A 18 -2.44 1.05 -7.85
CA ILE A 18 -2.93 1.49 -9.15
C ILE A 18 -4.43 1.76 -9.06
N LYS A 19 -4.85 2.97 -9.38
CA LYS A 19 -6.27 3.33 -9.53
C LYS A 19 -6.62 3.37 -11.01
N ILE A 20 -7.49 2.47 -11.46
CA ILE A 20 -7.96 2.41 -12.86
C ILE A 20 -9.44 2.03 -12.90
N GLN A 21 -10.24 2.75 -13.70
CA GLN A 21 -11.67 2.47 -13.91
C GLN A 21 -12.45 2.20 -12.62
N ASN A 22 -12.30 3.06 -11.60
CA ASN A 22 -12.94 2.93 -10.28
C ASN A 22 -12.55 1.66 -9.50
N ARG A 23 -11.43 1.03 -9.84
CA ARG A 23 -10.83 -0.08 -9.10
C ARG A 23 -9.49 0.35 -8.54
N VAL A 24 -9.21 -0.07 -7.33
CA VAL A 24 -7.89 0.05 -6.70
C VAL A 24 -7.24 -1.32 -6.76
N ILE A 25 -6.04 -1.41 -7.31
CA ILE A 25 -5.25 -2.62 -7.35
C ILE A 25 -3.96 -2.36 -6.59
N ILE A 26 -3.70 -3.14 -5.54
CA ILE A 26 -2.49 -3.06 -4.74
C ILE A 26 -1.62 -4.27 -5.10
N PHE A 27 -0.45 -4.01 -5.65
CA PHE A 27 0.57 -5.03 -5.94
C PHE A 27 1.51 -5.14 -4.76
N ASP A 28 1.65 -6.35 -4.23
CA ASP A 28 2.37 -6.69 -3.00
C ASP A 28 1.90 -5.86 -1.78
N PHE A 29 1.89 -6.46 -0.60
CA PHE A 29 1.47 -5.77 0.61
C PHE A 29 2.26 -6.28 1.82
N PRO A 30 3.55 -5.89 1.95
CA PRO A 30 4.23 -6.00 3.21
C PRO A 30 3.62 -4.97 4.17
N LYS A 31 3.47 -5.36 5.43
CA LYS A 31 3.12 -4.43 6.49
C LYS A 31 4.31 -3.47 6.68
N ALA A 32 4.11 -2.19 6.41
CA ALA A 32 5.05 -1.14 6.77
C ALA A 32 5.00 -0.84 8.28
N GLU A 33 6.04 -0.20 8.80
CA GLU A 33 6.10 0.23 10.21
C GLU A 33 5.04 1.29 10.51
N ASP A 34 4.84 2.20 9.57
CA ASP A 34 3.94 3.35 9.68
C ASP A 34 2.56 3.12 9.03
N ASP A 35 2.29 1.91 8.54
CA ASP A 35 0.95 1.56 8.07
C ASP A 35 -0.05 1.73 9.23
N ARG A 36 -1.08 2.54 9.00
CA ARG A 36 -2.11 2.94 9.99
C ARG A 36 -1.65 3.90 11.09
N SER A 37 -0.45 4.47 11.00
CA SER A 37 -0.03 5.54 11.90
C SER A 37 -0.78 6.84 11.58
N PRO A 38 -1.35 7.56 12.57
CA PRO A 38 -2.02 8.83 12.32
C PRO A 38 -1.10 9.84 11.64
N GLY A 39 -1.58 10.46 10.55
CA GLY A 39 -0.81 11.42 9.76
C GLY A 39 0.02 10.79 8.64
N PHE A 40 0.10 9.46 8.57
CA PHE A 40 0.68 8.72 7.44
C PHE A 40 -0.42 8.22 6.52
N GLY A 41 -0.15 8.15 5.22
CA GLY A 41 -1.10 7.62 4.24
C GLY A 41 -0.50 7.46 2.86
N LEU A 42 -1.36 7.41 1.84
CA LEU A 42 -0.93 7.13 0.47
C LEU A 42 0.07 8.16 -0.07
N HIS A 43 0.03 9.39 0.45
CA HIS A 43 0.96 10.45 0.09
C HIS A 43 2.39 10.18 0.57
N ASP A 44 2.56 9.43 1.67
CA ASP A 44 3.85 9.01 2.21
C ASP A 44 4.26 7.61 1.73
N GLY A 45 3.42 6.96 0.91
CA GLY A 45 3.59 5.59 0.47
C GLY A 45 3.15 4.53 1.49
N CYS A 46 2.45 4.93 2.55
CA CYS A 46 1.80 4.05 3.52
C CYS A 46 0.35 3.76 3.13
N ILE A 47 -0.22 2.66 3.64
CA ILE A 47 -1.66 2.40 3.49
C ILE A 47 -2.41 2.81 4.76
N ASP A 48 -3.30 3.80 4.59
CA ASP A 48 -4.35 4.12 5.55
C ASP A 48 -5.70 3.56 5.04
N PRO A 49 -6.32 2.58 5.73
CA PRO A 49 -7.63 2.05 5.39
C PRO A 49 -8.74 3.11 5.28
N VAL A 50 -8.63 4.22 6.02
CA VAL A 50 -9.62 5.31 5.98
C VAL A 50 -9.60 6.00 4.61
N GLU A 51 -8.43 6.13 3.98
CA GLU A 51 -8.30 6.71 2.64
C GLU A 51 -8.84 5.81 1.52
N LEU A 52 -9.08 4.53 1.83
CA LEU A 52 -9.54 3.51 0.89
C LEU A 52 -10.93 2.95 1.23
N ALA A 53 -11.64 3.51 2.22
CA ALA A 53 -12.85 2.92 2.77
C ALA A 53 -13.97 2.70 1.74
N ASP A 54 -14.08 3.60 0.75
CA ASP A 54 -15.11 3.55 -0.30
C ASP A 54 -14.60 2.93 -1.61
N GLU A 55 -13.42 2.32 -1.60
CA GLU A 55 -12.76 1.81 -2.78
C GLU A 55 -13.02 0.32 -3.01
N ASN A 56 -13.17 -0.07 -4.29
CA ASN A 56 -13.19 -1.48 -4.65
C ASN A 56 -11.75 -1.98 -4.84
N ILE A 57 -11.22 -2.61 -3.79
CA ILE A 57 -9.79 -2.95 -3.66
C ILE A 57 -9.54 -4.41 -4.04
N TYR A 58 -8.53 -4.61 -4.89
CA TYR A 58 -7.96 -5.90 -5.24
C TYR A 58 -6.51 -5.93 -4.78
N VAL A 59 -6.08 -7.01 -4.15
CA VAL A 59 -4.68 -7.21 -3.75
C VAL A 59 -4.09 -8.33 -4.59
N VAL A 60 -2.97 -8.05 -5.26
CA VAL A 60 -2.23 -9.00 -6.08
C VAL A 60 -0.87 -9.23 -5.43
N ILE A 61 -0.62 -10.44 -4.99
CA ILE A 61 0.67 -10.83 -4.41
C ILE A 61 1.48 -11.53 -5.49
N SER A 62 2.66 -10.98 -5.81
CA SER A 62 3.52 -11.51 -6.87
C SER A 62 4.01 -12.93 -6.57
N HIS A 63 4.47 -13.17 -5.34
CA HIS A 63 4.90 -14.48 -4.85
C HIS A 63 4.95 -14.50 -3.32
N ARG A 64 5.16 -15.68 -2.73
CA ARG A 64 5.15 -15.86 -1.28
C ARG A 64 6.52 -15.59 -0.65
N HIS A 65 6.75 -14.35 -0.26
CA HIS A 65 7.93 -13.92 0.51
C HIS A 65 7.54 -12.79 1.49
N GLY A 66 8.24 -12.65 2.63
CA GLY A 66 7.75 -11.87 3.78
C GLY A 66 7.69 -10.35 3.56
N ASP A 67 8.50 -9.85 2.62
CA ASP A 67 8.53 -8.48 2.09
C ASP A 67 7.56 -8.25 0.92
N HIS A 68 6.80 -9.27 0.49
CA HIS A 68 5.70 -9.16 -0.49
C HIS A 68 4.33 -9.44 0.14
N LEU A 69 4.28 -10.28 1.18
CA LEU A 69 3.10 -10.57 1.99
C LEU A 69 3.53 -10.88 3.43
N SER A 70 3.21 -9.98 4.35
CA SER A 70 3.55 -10.17 5.76
C SER A 70 2.64 -11.20 6.43
N LYS A 71 3.25 -12.04 7.27
CA LYS A 71 2.58 -12.94 8.20
C LYS A 71 2.45 -12.28 9.58
N PRO A 72 1.50 -12.74 10.41
CA PRO A 72 1.49 -12.38 11.82
C PRO A 72 2.84 -12.66 12.47
N GLY A 73 3.45 -11.63 13.07
CA GLY A 73 4.76 -11.71 13.73
C GLY A 73 5.96 -11.32 12.86
N ASP A 74 5.77 -11.07 11.56
CA ASP A 74 6.83 -10.54 10.71
C ASP A 74 7.21 -9.11 11.17
N LYS A 75 8.50 -8.80 11.08
CA LYS A 75 8.97 -7.42 11.30
C LYS A 75 8.44 -6.54 10.18
N PRO A 76 7.92 -5.34 10.50
CA PRO A 76 7.48 -4.42 9.47
C PRO A 76 8.65 -4.03 8.57
N VAL A 77 8.33 -3.76 7.30
CA VAL A 77 9.29 -3.21 6.35
C VAL A 77 9.47 -1.72 6.62
N GLN A 78 10.71 -1.26 6.66
CA GLN A 78 11.00 0.16 6.88
C GLN A 78 10.67 0.97 5.63
N HIS A 79 9.99 2.10 5.84
CA HIS A 79 9.89 3.13 4.81
C HIS A 79 11.29 3.70 4.56
N ARG A 80 11.89 3.34 3.43
CA ARG A 80 12.99 4.14 2.90
C ARG A 80 12.34 5.37 2.30
N GLY A 81 12.43 6.51 2.99
CA GLY A 81 11.97 7.79 2.45
C GLY A 81 12.46 7.92 1.01
N ILE A 82 11.52 8.12 0.08
CA ILE A 82 11.86 8.54 -1.26
C ILE A 82 12.43 9.96 -1.08
N PRO A 83 13.69 10.23 -1.46
CA PRO A 83 14.25 11.57 -1.37
C PRO A 83 13.46 12.59 -2.19
#